data_AF-A0A699UTI7-F1
#
_entry.id   AF-A0A699UTI7-F1
#
_cell.length_a   1.000
_cell.length_b   1.000
_cell.length_c   1.000
_cell.angle_alpha   90.00
_cell.angle_beta   90.00
_cell.angle_gamma   90.00
#
_symmetry.space_group_name_H-M   'P 1'
#
loop_
_entity.id
_entity.type
_entity.pdbx_description
1 polymer ?
#
loop_
_entity_poly.entity_id
_entity_poly.type
_entity_poly.pdbx_seq_one_letter_code
_entity_poly.pdbx_strand_id
1 'polypeptide(L)'
;EHMPMDELFDQLKCKKEGLTSEEGKRRLGIFGPNKLEEKKESKILKFLGFMWNPLSWVMEAAAIMAICLANGGGKPPDWQDFV
;
A
#
# COMPACT_ATOMS: atom_id res chain seq x y z
N GLU A 1 -1.87 35.07 -0.58
CA GLU A 1 -1.15 35.89 -1.58
C GLU A 1 -2.13 36.30 -2.67
N HIS A 2 -2.14 37.57 -3.07
CA HIS A 2 -3.06 38.09 -4.08
C HIS A 2 -2.23 38.51 -5.31
N MET A 3 -1.99 37.55 -6.21
CA MET A 3 -1.33 37.83 -7.47
C MET A 3 -2.35 38.41 -8.46
N PRO A 4 -2.06 39.52 -9.16
CA PRO A 4 -2.94 40.04 -10.19
C PRO A 4 -3.13 39.01 -11.32
N MET A 5 -4.35 38.95 -11.87
CA MET A 5 -4.73 37.92 -12.84
C MET A 5 -3.83 37.87 -14.08
N ASP A 6 -3.28 39.02 -14.49
CA ASP A 6 -2.38 39.10 -15.65
C ASP A 6 -1.06 38.37 -15.41
N GLU A 7 -0.49 38.45 -14.21
CA GLU A 7 0.72 37.69 -13.83
C GLU A 7 0.44 36.19 -13.73
N LEU A 8 -0.76 35.80 -13.28
CA LEU A 8 -1.17 34.41 -13.22
C LEU A 8 -1.30 33.78 -14.61
N PHE A 9 -1.82 34.54 -15.59
CA PHE A 9 -1.93 34.08 -16.97
C PHE A 9 -0.55 33.93 -17.63
N ASP A 10 0.40 34.81 -17.32
CA ASP A 10 1.79 34.72 -17.78
C ASP A 10 2.51 33.50 -17.20
N GLN A 11 2.37 33.25 -15.89
CA GLN A 11 2.97 32.09 -15.24
C GLN A 11 2.38 30.76 -15.74
N LEU A 12 1.05 30.69 -15.89
CA LEU A 12 0.36 29.47 -16.35
C LEU A 12 0.37 29.30 -17.86
N LYS A 13 0.90 30.27 -18.62
CA LYS A 13 0.84 30.34 -20.09
C LYS A 13 -0.57 30.03 -20.61
N CYS A 14 -1.57 30.65 -20.01
CA CYS A 14 -2.99 30.44 -20.34
C CYS A 14 -3.59 31.74 -20.85
N LYS A 15 -4.48 31.65 -21.84
CA LYS A 15 -5.29 32.80 -22.29
C LYS A 15 -6.57 32.88 -21.48
N LYS A 16 -7.23 34.05 -21.47
CA LYS A 16 -8.56 34.23 -20.86
C LYS A 16 -9.61 33.26 -21.42
N GLU A 17 -9.44 32.82 -22.66
CA GLU A 17 -10.32 31.84 -23.33
C GLU A 17 -10.07 30.38 -22.88
N GLY A 18 -9.05 30.13 -22.06
CA GLY A 18 -8.63 28.78 -21.64
C GLY A 18 -7.53 28.19 -22.53
N LEU A 19 -7.37 26.86 -22.45
CA LEU A 19 -6.40 26.10 -23.26
C LEU A 19 -7.04 25.61 -24.55
N THR A 20 -6.29 25.64 -25.65
CA THR A 20 -6.70 24.97 -26.89
C THR A 20 -6.62 23.44 -26.71
N SER A 21 -7.40 22.68 -27.49
CA SER A 21 -7.43 21.22 -27.40
C SER A 21 -6.05 20.58 -27.63
N GLU A 22 -5.23 21.19 -28.49
CA GLU A 22 -3.87 20.75 -28.83
C GLU A 22 -2.87 21.03 -27.69
N GLU A 23 -2.95 22.21 -27.08
CA GLU A 23 -2.18 22.57 -25.88
C GLU A 23 -2.54 21.67 -24.70
N GLY A 24 -3.83 21.38 -24.52
CA GLY A 24 -4.33 20.44 -23.51
C GLY A 24 -3.74 19.03 -23.69
N LYS A 25 -3.72 18.50 -24.91
CA LYS A 25 -3.09 17.21 -25.22
C LYS A 25 -1.58 17.23 -24.94
N ARG A 26 -0.88 18.31 -25.30
CA ARG A 26 0.56 18.44 -25.05
C ARG A 26 0.87 18.46 -23.54
N ARG A 27 0.11 19.21 -22.75
CA ARG A 27 0.27 19.24 -21.29
C ARG A 27 -0.09 17.90 -20.66
N LEU A 28 -1.14 17.23 -21.12
CA LEU A 28 -1.53 15.92 -20.61
C LEU A 28 -0.46 14.85 -20.88
N GLY A 29 0.27 14.95 -22.00
CA GLY A 29 1.42 14.10 -22.29
C GLY A 29 2.64 14.37 -21.41
N ILE A 30 2.90 15.63 -21.06
CA ILE A 30 4.08 16.03 -20.25
C ILE A 30 3.84 15.80 -18.75
N PHE A 31 2.67 16.18 -18.24
CA PHE A 31 2.34 16.14 -16.82
C PHE A 31 1.63 14.84 -16.41
N GLY A 32 1.16 14.06 -17.38
CA GLY A 32 0.34 12.88 -17.12
C GLY A 32 -1.08 13.23 -16.64
N PRO A 33 -1.97 12.23 -16.56
CA PRO A 33 -3.29 12.42 -15.98
C PRO A 33 -3.16 12.79 -14.49
N ASN A 34 -3.87 13.83 -14.06
CA ASN A 34 -3.99 14.20 -12.65
C ASN A 34 -4.90 13.20 -11.92
N LYS A 35 -4.45 11.94 -11.81
CA LYS A 35 -5.10 10.90 -11.03
C LYS A 35 -4.13 10.47 -9.97
N LEU A 36 -4.53 10.62 -8.71
CA LEU A 36 -3.80 10.06 -7.58
C LEU A 36 -3.63 8.56 -7.82
N GLU A 37 -2.41 8.06 -7.70
CA GLU A 37 -2.14 6.64 -7.82
C GLU A 37 -2.98 5.88 -6.79
N GLU A 38 -3.99 5.18 -7.27
CA GLU A 38 -4.73 4.22 -6.45
C GLU A 38 -3.78 3.09 -6.11
N LYS A 39 -3.19 3.14 -4.91
CA LYS A 39 -2.45 2.00 -4.35
C LYS A 39 -3.43 0.84 -4.24
N LYS A 40 -3.39 -0.07 -5.20
CA LYS A 40 -4.07 -1.36 -5.13
C LYS A 40 -3.36 -2.20 -4.10
N GLU A 41 -3.74 -2.02 -2.84
CA GLU A 41 -3.35 -2.92 -1.78
C GLU A 41 -4.08 -4.23 -2.01
N SER A 42 -3.34 -5.26 -2.42
CA SER A 42 -3.93 -6.58 -2.55
C SER A 42 -4.27 -7.09 -1.15
N LYS A 43 -5.52 -7.52 -0.98
CA LYS A 43 -6.05 -8.00 0.31
C LYS A 43 -5.24 -9.19 0.84
N ILE A 44 -4.68 -9.99 -0.07
CA ILE A 44 -3.83 -11.15 0.23
C ILE A 44 -2.47 -10.70 0.79
N LEU A 45 -1.81 -9.68 0.20
CA LEU A 45 -0.55 -9.16 0.75
C LEU A 45 -0.76 -8.49 2.11
N LYS A 46 -1.91 -7.83 2.32
CA LYS A 46 -2.28 -7.35 3.67
C LYS A 46 -2.43 -8.49 4.66
N PHE A 47 -3.15 -9.55 4.28
CA PHE A 47 -3.33 -10.72 5.13
C PHE A 47 -1.99 -11.40 5.48
N LEU A 48 -1.11 -11.58 4.49
CA LEU A 48 0.24 -12.11 4.71
C LEU A 48 1.10 -11.15 5.57
N GLY A 49 0.96 -9.84 5.39
CA GLY A 49 1.60 -8.85 6.26
C GLY A 49 1.11 -8.90 7.71
N PHE A 50 -0.18 -9.17 7.94
CA PHE A 50 -0.74 -9.39 9.28
C PHE A 50 -0.20 -10.67 9.93
N MET A 51 0.05 -11.72 9.16
CA MET A 51 0.69 -12.95 9.65
C MET A 51 2.17 -12.76 10.03
N TRP A 52 2.80 -11.68 9.56
CA TRP A 52 4.15 -11.27 9.96
C TRP A 52 4.21 -10.46 11.27
N ASN A 53 3.19 -10.55 12.11
CA ASN A 53 3.24 -10.02 13.46
C ASN A 53 4.15 -10.94 14.34
N PRO A 54 5.13 -10.39 15.08
CA PRO A 54 5.97 -11.16 16.02
C PRO A 54 5.18 -12.09 16.95
N LEU A 55 3.95 -11.74 17.32
CA LEU A 55 3.07 -12.58 18.14
C LEU A 55 2.55 -13.82 17.40
N SER A 56 2.22 -13.71 16.10
CA SER A 56 1.78 -14.85 15.28
C SER A 56 2.89 -15.88 15.11
N TRP A 57 4.15 -15.43 15.01
CA TRP A 57 5.32 -16.31 14.94
C TRP A 57 5.54 -17.15 16.19
N VAL A 58 5.24 -16.62 17.37
CA VAL A 58 5.40 -17.36 18.64
C VAL A 58 4.44 -18.55 18.70
N MET A 59 3.19 -18.37 18.27
CA MET A 59 2.20 -19.45 18.23
C MET A 59 2.55 -20.52 17.18
N GLU A 60 3.03 -20.10 16.01
CA GLU A 60 3.43 -21.02 14.94
C GLU A 60 4.68 -21.82 15.33
N ALA A 61 5.66 -21.19 15.97
CA ALA A 61 6.83 -21.86 16.52
C ALA A 61 6.47 -22.84 17.64
N ALA A 62 5.56 -22.47 18.55
CA ALA A 62 5.07 -23.37 19.60
C ALA A 62 4.38 -24.61 19.00
N ALA A 63 3.56 -24.43 17.97
CA ALA A 63 2.91 -25.55 17.27
C ALA A 63 3.92 -26.48 16.57
N ILE A 64 4.91 -25.92 15.87
CA ILE A 64 5.99 -26.72 15.24
C ILE A 64 6.79 -27.48 16.28
N MET A 65 7.18 -26.81 17.37
CA MET A 65 7.92 -27.42 18.47
C MET A 65 7.13 -28.56 19.12
N ALA A 66 5.82 -28.37 19.35
CA ALA A 66 4.94 -29.41 19.88
C ALA A 66 4.88 -30.65 18.97
N ILE A 67 4.77 -30.46 17.64
CA ILE A 67 4.77 -31.57 16.67
C ILE A 67 6.12 -32.28 16.66
N CYS A 68 7.23 -31.54 16.67
CA CYS A 68 8.57 -32.12 16.71
C CYS A 68 8.84 -32.91 18.01
N LEU A 69 8.42 -32.37 19.16
CA LEU A 69 8.57 -33.02 20.48
C LEU A 69 7.65 -34.23 20.62
N ALA A 70 6.41 -34.16 20.12
CA ALA A 70 5.47 -35.27 20.15
C ALA A 70 5.94 -36.49 19.34
N ASN A 71 6.61 -36.26 18.20
CA ASN A 71 7.14 -37.34 17.37
C ASN A 71 8.53 -37.84 17.79
N GLY A 72 9.27 -37.09 18.62
CA GLY A 72 10.65 -37.44 19.02
C GLY A 72 10.85 -37.86 20.48
N GLY A 73 9.91 -37.54 21.38
CA GLY A 73 10.19 -37.49 22.82
C GLY A 73 9.47 -38.48 23.73
N GLY A 74 8.59 -39.36 23.24
CA GLY A 74 7.87 -40.35 24.07
C GLY A 74 7.05 -39.76 25.23
N LYS A 75 6.83 -38.44 25.25
CA LYS A 75 6.01 -37.73 26.23
C LYS A 75 4.61 -37.51 25.65
N PRO A 76 3.55 -37.62 26.48
CA PRO A 76 2.19 -37.35 26.03
C PRO A 76 2.06 -35.90 25.52
N PRO A 77 1.21 -35.65 24.52
CA PRO A 77 1.05 -34.32 23.95
C PRO A 77 0.51 -33.33 25.00
N ASP A 78 1.22 -32.20 25.17
CA ASP A 78 0.85 -31.10 26.07
C ASP A 78 -0.33 -30.30 25.50
N TRP A 79 -1.50 -30.93 25.44
CA TRP A 79 -2.74 -30.31 24.93
C TRP A 79 -3.16 -29.08 25.75
N GLN A 80 -2.66 -28.94 26.97
CA GLN A 80 -2.91 -27.79 27.86
C GLN A 80 -2.30 -26.48 27.35
N ASP A 81 -1.30 -26.51 26.48
CA ASP A 81 -0.70 -25.30 25.90
C ASP A 81 -1.51 -24.72 24.73
N PHE A 82 -2.58 -25.41 24.30
CA PHE A 82 -3.44 -25.02 23.18
C PHE A 82 -4.85 -24.54 23.61
N VAL A 83 -5.11 -24.38 24.91
CA VAL A 83 -6.36 -23.82 25.48
C VAL A 83 -6.18 -22.37 25.91
#